data_AF-A0A244CL62-F1
#
_entry.id   AF-A0A244CL62-F1
#
_cell.length_a   1.000
_cell.length_b   1.000
_cell.length_c   1.000
_cell.angle_alpha   90.00
_cell.angle_beta   90.00
_cell.angle_gamma   90.00
#
_symmetry.space_group_name_H-M   'P 1'
#
loop_
_entity.id
_entity.type
_entity.pdbx_description
1 polymer ?
#
loop_
_entity_poly.entity_id
_entity_poly.type
_entity_poly.pdbx_seq_one_letter_code
_entity_poly.pdbx_strand_id
1 'polypeptide(L)'
;MNLPNQKSIIVAVVLAVVGFFIAEFVLSTFLSSSVLFAVGLFVGAFIAASLNTPIDEAKVKTKTLYVGNLPYRANEGVVRELFESHGKVFSVRLLKDKNTGKRRGFGFVEVAEKDASTTISALNDFEFQQRTLKVREAKQKSDDNESSFSSETTDQSV
;
A
#
# COMPACT_ATOMS: atom_id res chain seq x y z
N MET A 1 -53.63 42.51 0.58
CA MET A 1 -53.36 41.06 0.42
C MET A 1 -54.67 40.40 0.06
N ASN A 2 -54.89 40.06 -1.22
CA ASN A 2 -56.16 39.45 -1.65
C ASN A 2 -56.16 37.99 -1.18
N LEU A 3 -57.11 37.63 -0.32
CA LEU A 3 -57.29 36.24 0.05
C LEU A 3 -57.70 35.46 -1.20
N PRO A 4 -56.98 34.36 -1.54
CA PRO A 4 -57.32 33.56 -2.71
C PRO A 4 -58.71 32.93 -2.52
N ASN A 5 -59.48 32.87 -3.62
CA ASN A 5 -60.85 32.36 -3.62
C ASN A 5 -60.92 30.94 -3.05
N GLN A 6 -61.92 30.66 -2.22
CA GLN A 6 -62.14 29.36 -1.57
C GLN A 6 -62.10 28.18 -2.56
N LYS A 7 -62.61 28.37 -3.78
CA LYS A 7 -62.57 27.37 -4.86
C LYS A 7 -61.15 27.05 -5.34
N SER A 8 -60.28 28.07 -5.43
CA SER A 8 -58.88 27.90 -5.83
C SER A 8 -58.07 27.18 -4.75
N ILE A 9 -58.39 27.43 -3.47
CA ILE A 9 -57.78 26.71 -2.34
C ILE A 9 -58.15 25.23 -2.40
N ILE A 10 -59.42 24.91 -2.63
CA ILE A 10 -59.88 23.50 -2.72
C ILE A 10 -59.19 22.78 -3.88
N VAL A 11 -59.09 23.41 -5.06
CA VAL A 11 -58.41 22.81 -6.22
C VAL A 11 -56.92 22.59 -5.96
N ALA A 12 -56.24 23.56 -5.32
CA ALA A 12 -54.83 23.42 -4.97
C ALA A 12 -54.59 22.30 -3.96
N VAL A 13 -55.48 22.14 -2.97
CA VAL A 13 -55.41 21.05 -1.99
C VAL A 13 -55.64 19.70 -2.65
N VAL A 14 -56.63 19.57 -3.54
CA VAL A 14 -56.88 18.32 -4.27
C VAL A 14 -55.69 17.95 -5.16
N LEU A 15 -55.12 18.92 -5.88
CA LEU A 15 -53.92 18.69 -6.71
C LEU A 15 -52.72 18.27 -5.86
N ALA A 16 -52.53 18.90 -4.70
CA ALA A 16 -51.46 18.55 -3.76
C ALA A 16 -51.64 17.14 -3.21
N VAL A 17 -52.86 16.74 -2.84
CA VAL A 17 -53.16 15.40 -2.33
C VAL A 17 -52.96 14.35 -3.42
N VAL A 18 -53.47 14.58 -4.64
CA VAL A 18 -53.29 13.67 -5.76
C VAL A 18 -51.80 13.55 -6.14
N GLY A 19 -51.08 14.67 -6.19
CA GLY A 19 -49.64 14.69 -6.43
C GLY A 19 -48.84 13.94 -5.36
N PHE A 20 -49.21 14.10 -4.08
CA PHE A 20 -48.61 13.37 -2.97
C PHE A 20 -48.82 11.86 -3.12
N PHE A 21 -50.05 11.40 -3.38
CA PHE A 21 -50.33 9.97 -3.58
C PHE A 21 -49.64 9.38 -4.83
N ILE A 22 -49.51 10.14 -5.92
CA ILE A 22 -48.76 9.69 -7.11
C ILE A 22 -47.26 9.63 -6.82
N ALA A 23 -46.72 10.64 -6.14
CA ALA A 23 -45.31 10.65 -5.74
C ALA A 23 -45.02 9.50 -4.76
N GLU A 24 -45.89 9.25 -3.79
CA GLU A 24 -45.79 8.13 -2.84
C GLU A 24 -45.85 6.78 -3.57
N PHE A 25 -46.77 6.62 -4.53
CA PHE A 25 -46.94 5.39 -5.30
C PHE A 25 -45.72 5.13 -6.21
N VAL A 26 -45.23 6.15 -6.91
CA VAL A 26 -44.03 6.05 -7.74
C VAL A 26 -42.79 5.78 -6.86
N LEU A 27 -42.63 6.49 -5.74
CA LEU A 27 -41.50 6.30 -4.82
C LEU A 27 -41.52 4.92 -4.16
N SER A 28 -42.70 4.37 -3.84
CA SER A 28 -42.86 3.00 -3.33
C SER A 28 -42.52 1.92 -4.37
N THR A 29 -42.74 2.22 -5.66
CA THR A 29 -42.50 1.27 -6.76
C THR A 29 -41.00 1.16 -7.10
N PHE A 30 -40.18 2.15 -6.70
CA PHE A 30 -38.73 2.17 -6.94
C PHE A 30 -37.89 1.58 -5.80
N LEU A 31 -38.49 1.11 -4.70
CA LEU A 31 -37.78 0.44 -3.60
C LEU A 31 -37.93 -1.08 -3.62
N SER A 32 -37.99 -1.70 -4.80
CA SER A 32 -37.83 -3.17 -4.84
C SER A 32 -36.43 -3.53 -4.33
N SER A 33 -36.34 -4.48 -3.40
CA SER A 33 -35.05 -4.97 -2.89
C SER A 33 -34.13 -5.41 -4.04
N SER A 34 -34.72 -5.84 -5.16
CA SER A 34 -34.03 -6.18 -6.41
C SER A 34 -33.33 -4.98 -7.07
N VAL A 35 -33.97 -3.80 -7.14
CA VAL A 35 -33.36 -2.59 -7.71
C VAL A 35 -32.25 -2.07 -6.79
N LEU A 36 -32.47 -2.09 -5.47
CA LEU A 36 -31.45 -1.69 -4.50
C LEU A 36 -30.24 -2.64 -4.56
N PHE A 37 -30.47 -3.95 -4.68
CA PHE A 37 -29.42 -4.94 -4.85
C PHE A 37 -28.67 -4.77 -6.18
N ALA A 38 -29.38 -4.47 -7.27
CA ALA A 38 -28.76 -4.22 -8.58
C ALA A 38 -27.85 -2.97 -8.57
N VAL A 39 -28.31 -1.87 -7.95
CA VAL A 39 -27.49 -0.66 -7.77
C VAL A 39 -26.30 -0.93 -6.85
N GLY A 40 -26.52 -1.67 -5.75
CA GLY A 40 -25.46 -2.09 -4.83
C GLY A 40 -24.39 -2.96 -5.50
N LEU A 41 -24.78 -3.91 -6.34
CA LEU A 41 -23.84 -4.70 -7.14
C LEU A 41 -23.11 -3.85 -8.17
N PHE A 42 -23.78 -2.90 -8.83
CA PHE A 42 -23.14 -2.06 -9.84
C PHE A 42 -22.09 -1.13 -9.23
N VAL A 43 -22.41 -0.50 -8.10
CA VAL A 43 -21.48 0.35 -7.34
C VAL A 43 -20.37 -0.49 -6.71
N GLY A 44 -20.73 -1.64 -6.11
CA GLY A 44 -19.77 -2.56 -5.50
C GLY A 44 -18.79 -3.15 -6.52
N ALA A 45 -19.27 -3.51 -7.71
CA ALA A 45 -18.43 -4.00 -8.81
C ALA A 45 -17.56 -2.89 -9.41
N PHE A 46 -18.04 -1.65 -9.50
CA PHE A 46 -17.23 -0.53 -9.96
C PHE A 46 -16.11 -0.19 -8.99
N ILE A 47 -16.40 -0.17 -7.68
CA ILE A 47 -15.38 0.02 -6.64
C ILE A 47 -14.39 -1.15 -6.63
N ALA A 48 -14.87 -2.41 -6.68
CA ALA A 48 -14.01 -3.58 -6.74
C ALA A 48 -13.14 -3.63 -8.01
N ALA A 49 -13.69 -3.24 -9.16
CA ALA A 49 -12.95 -3.14 -10.42
C ALA A 49 -11.92 -1.99 -10.39
N SER A 50 -12.18 -0.90 -9.66
CA SER A 50 -11.20 0.17 -9.44
C SER A 50 -10.14 -0.13 -8.38
N LEU A 51 -10.36 -1.12 -7.51
CA LEU A 51 -9.38 -1.55 -6.49
C LEU A 51 -8.61 -2.82 -6.88
N ASN A 52 -9.04 -3.54 -7.92
CA ASN A 52 -8.25 -4.59 -8.56
C ASN A 52 -7.26 -3.97 -9.54
N THR A 53 -6.35 -3.13 -9.05
CA THR A 53 -5.03 -3.08 -9.67
C THR A 53 -4.37 -4.43 -9.36
N PRO A 54 -4.15 -5.33 -10.33
CA PRO A 54 -3.05 -6.27 -10.17
C PRO A 54 -1.85 -5.39 -9.81
N ILE A 55 -1.23 -5.65 -8.66
CA ILE A 55 0.06 -5.06 -8.36
C ILE A 55 0.97 -5.74 -9.38
N ASP A 56 1.00 -5.19 -10.60
CA ASP A 56 2.08 -5.41 -11.52
C ASP A 56 3.30 -5.07 -10.69
N GLU A 57 4.02 -6.11 -10.30
CA GLU A 57 5.39 -6.04 -9.87
C GLU A 57 6.18 -5.47 -11.05
N ALA A 58 6.00 -4.17 -11.33
CA ALA A 58 7.01 -3.37 -11.95
C ALA A 58 8.20 -3.61 -11.05
N LYS A 59 9.11 -4.48 -11.52
CA LYS A 59 10.34 -4.90 -10.84
C LYS A 59 11.04 -3.63 -10.41
N VAL A 60 10.72 -3.14 -9.20
CA VAL A 60 11.26 -1.89 -8.71
C VAL A 60 12.71 -2.23 -8.50
N LYS A 61 13.58 -1.61 -9.30
CA LYS A 61 15.00 -1.81 -9.12
C LYS A 61 15.31 -1.35 -7.70
N THR A 62 15.70 -2.29 -6.86
CA THR A 62 16.09 -2.04 -5.49
C THR A 62 17.60 -2.08 -5.39
N LYS A 63 18.13 -1.34 -4.42
CA LYS A 63 19.55 -1.30 -4.14
C LYS A 63 19.76 -1.53 -2.66
N THR A 64 20.75 -2.36 -2.35
CA THR A 64 21.10 -2.68 -0.96
C THR A 64 22.15 -1.69 -0.46
N LEU A 65 21.88 -1.08 0.69
CA LEU A 65 22.77 -0.18 1.41
C LEU A 65 23.34 -0.89 2.63
N TYR A 66 24.64 -0.73 2.84
CA TYR A 66 25.33 -1.13 4.06
C TYR A 66 25.24 0.00 5.08
N VAL A 67 24.84 -0.34 6.30
CA VAL A 67 24.75 0.60 7.42
C VAL A 67 25.64 0.10 8.55
N GLY A 68 26.68 0.87 8.87
CA GLY A 68 27.67 0.56 9.89
C GLY A 68 27.66 1.55 11.06
N ASN A 69 28.34 1.17 12.14
CA ASN A 69 28.44 1.93 13.38
C ASN A 69 27.12 2.18 14.12
N LEU A 70 26.11 1.33 13.86
CA LEU A 70 24.84 1.36 14.56
C LEU A 70 25.03 1.07 16.05
N PRO A 71 24.31 1.77 16.94
CA PRO A 71 24.36 1.49 18.36
C PRO A 71 23.79 0.10 18.65
N TYR A 72 24.32 -0.57 19.67
CA TYR A 72 23.90 -1.94 20.03
C TYR A 72 22.41 -2.06 20.41
N ARG A 73 21.75 -0.93 20.67
CA ARG A 73 20.31 -0.86 20.95
C ARG A 73 19.44 -0.55 19.73
N ALA A 74 20.03 -0.26 18.55
CA ALA A 74 19.27 -0.01 17.33
C ALA A 74 18.53 -1.27 16.85
N ASN A 75 17.21 -1.19 16.76
CA ASN A 75 16.33 -2.24 16.24
C ASN A 75 16.08 -2.05 14.75
N GLU A 76 15.65 -3.10 14.06
CA GLU A 76 15.26 -3.06 12.64
C GLU A 76 14.17 -2.01 12.38
N GLY A 77 13.16 -1.91 13.27
CA GLY A 77 12.10 -0.91 13.13
C GLY A 77 12.61 0.54 13.20
N VAL A 78 13.54 0.83 14.11
CA VAL A 78 14.10 2.19 14.25
C VAL A 78 14.96 2.57 13.06
N VAL A 79 15.75 1.62 12.55
CA VAL A 79 16.53 1.82 11.31
C VAL A 79 15.60 1.99 10.13
N ARG A 80 14.52 1.20 10.04
CA ARG A 80 13.51 1.32 8.99
C ARG A 80 12.89 2.71 8.96
N GLU A 81 12.40 3.20 10.09
CA GLU A 81 11.77 4.52 10.22
C GLU A 81 12.71 5.67 9.83
N LEU A 82 13.97 5.58 10.26
CA LEU A 82 14.99 6.55 9.91
C LEU A 82 15.30 6.58 8.40
N PHE A 83 15.28 5.43 7.74
CA PHE A 83 15.48 5.33 6.29
C PHE A 83 14.20 5.67 5.50
N GLU A 84 13.02 5.38 6.04
CA GLU A 84 11.72 5.72 5.42
C GLU A 84 11.50 7.24 5.29
N SER A 85 12.18 8.03 6.12
CA SER A 85 12.18 9.51 6.01
C SER A 85 12.87 10.03 4.75
N HIS A 86 13.76 9.25 4.13
CA HIS A 86 14.57 9.64 2.98
C HIS A 86 14.27 8.85 1.70
N GLY A 87 13.62 7.69 1.81
CA GLY A 87 13.30 6.86 0.66
C GLY A 87 12.41 5.66 0.98
N LYS A 88 11.91 4.97 -0.04
CA LYS A 88 11.07 3.79 0.18
C LYS A 88 11.94 2.58 0.56
N VAL A 89 11.74 2.05 1.77
CA VAL A 89 12.43 0.87 2.30
C VAL A 89 11.63 -0.40 2.04
N PHE A 90 12.26 -1.38 1.41
CA PHE A 90 11.69 -2.71 1.15
C PHE A 90 12.01 -3.66 2.30
N SER A 91 13.29 -3.80 2.66
CA SER A 91 13.75 -4.76 3.64
C SER A 91 14.86 -4.19 4.53
N VAL A 92 14.91 -4.62 5.79
CA VAL A 92 15.96 -4.26 6.75
C VAL A 92 16.46 -5.53 7.42
N ARG A 93 17.78 -5.76 7.41
CA ARG A 93 18.42 -6.93 8.00
C ARG A 93 19.59 -6.50 8.87
N LEU A 94 19.44 -6.58 10.19
CA LEU A 94 20.53 -6.28 11.13
C LEU A 94 21.27 -7.56 11.53
N LEU A 95 22.61 -7.53 11.48
CA LEU A 95 23.42 -8.70 11.82
C LEU A 95 23.70 -8.75 13.32
N LYS A 96 23.41 -9.91 13.89
CA LYS A 96 23.70 -10.27 15.29
C LYS A 96 24.77 -11.36 15.30
N ASP A 97 25.65 -11.31 16.29
CA ASP A 97 26.62 -12.37 16.52
C ASP A 97 25.86 -13.62 17.00
N LYS A 98 26.07 -14.74 16.30
CA LYS A 98 25.39 -16.01 16.61
C LYS A 98 25.90 -16.65 17.90
N ASN A 99 27.14 -16.35 18.32
CA ASN A 99 27.73 -16.95 19.50
C ASN A 99 27.35 -16.19 20.78
N THR A 100 27.33 -14.85 20.71
CA THR A 100 27.09 -14.00 21.88
C THR A 100 25.69 -13.39 21.92
N GLY A 101 24.91 -13.50 20.84
CA GLY A 101 23.61 -12.84 20.67
C GLY A 101 23.68 -11.31 20.60
N LYS A 102 24.87 -10.71 20.76
CA LYS A 102 25.07 -9.27 20.74
C LYS A 102 24.99 -8.74 19.32
N ARG A 103 24.45 -7.53 19.15
CA ARG A 103 24.38 -6.89 17.83
C ARG A 103 25.78 -6.52 17.38
N ARG A 104 26.11 -6.76 16.10
CA ARG A 104 27.44 -6.42 15.58
C ARG A 104 27.59 -4.93 15.24
N GLY A 105 26.51 -4.15 15.37
CA GLY A 105 26.49 -2.71 15.08
C GLY A 105 26.52 -2.41 13.58
N PHE A 106 26.06 -3.35 12.75
CA PHE A 106 25.91 -3.13 11.32
C PHE A 106 24.76 -3.97 10.74
N GLY A 107 24.29 -3.58 9.55
CA GLY A 107 23.24 -4.26 8.82
C GLY A 107 23.12 -3.82 7.37
N PHE A 108 22.09 -4.33 6.71
CA PHE A 108 21.78 -4.07 5.32
C PHE A 108 20.35 -3.58 5.21
N VAL A 109 20.13 -2.55 4.39
CA VAL A 109 18.82 -1.96 4.12
C VAL A 109 18.60 -1.96 2.61
N GLU A 110 17.47 -2.48 2.17
CA GLU A 110 17.07 -2.48 0.77
C GLU A 110 16.13 -1.32 0.51
N VAL A 111 16.53 -0.42 -0.38
CA VAL A 111 15.78 0.79 -0.76
C VAL A 111 15.54 0.82 -2.26
N ALA A 112 14.63 1.67 -2.72
CA ALA A 112 14.48 1.93 -4.15
C ALA A 112 15.78 2.48 -4.75
N GLU A 113 16.21 2.00 -5.93
CA GLU A 113 17.45 2.43 -6.59
C GLU A 113 17.52 3.95 -6.77
N LYS A 114 16.38 4.57 -7.11
CA LYS A 114 16.24 6.02 -7.25
C LYS A 114 16.52 6.82 -5.96
N ASP A 115 16.23 6.23 -4.81
CA ASP A 115 16.35 6.89 -3.51
C ASP A 115 17.69 6.55 -2.82
N ALA A 116 18.42 5.57 -3.34
CA ALA A 116 19.65 5.04 -2.74
C ALA A 116 20.75 6.10 -2.60
N SER A 117 21.03 6.87 -3.65
CA SER A 117 22.06 7.91 -3.64
C SER A 117 21.73 9.02 -2.64
N THR A 118 20.49 9.53 -2.67
CA THR A 118 19.99 10.57 -1.75
C THR A 118 20.05 10.09 -0.31
N THR A 119 19.65 8.86 -0.04
CA THR A 119 19.66 8.26 1.29
C THR A 119 21.10 8.12 1.82
N ILE A 120 22.04 7.68 0.98
CA ILE A 120 23.47 7.60 1.35
C ILE A 120 23.98 9.00 1.71
N SER A 121 23.76 10.00 0.87
CA SER A 121 24.28 11.35 1.11
C SER A 121 23.68 12.02 2.35
N ALA A 122 22.41 11.74 2.67
CA ALA A 122 21.74 12.31 3.84
C ALA A 122 22.12 11.61 5.15
N LEU A 123 22.28 10.28 5.14
CA LEU A 123 22.48 9.48 6.35
C LEU A 123 23.94 9.10 6.61
N ASN A 124 24.82 9.23 5.62
CA ASN A 124 26.24 9.03 5.83
C ASN A 124 26.79 10.16 6.71
N ASP A 125 27.48 9.75 7.78
CA ASP A 125 27.99 10.61 8.85
C ASP A 125 26.92 11.30 9.72
N PHE A 126 25.68 10.79 9.69
CA PHE A 126 24.61 11.25 10.58
C PHE A 126 24.84 10.78 12.03
N GLU A 127 24.70 11.69 13.00
CA GLU A 127 24.81 11.35 14.41
C GLU A 127 23.52 10.71 14.93
N PHE A 128 23.60 9.43 15.28
CA PHE A 128 22.51 8.66 15.85
C PHE A 128 22.91 8.05 17.19
N GLN A 129 22.26 8.48 18.27
CA GLN A 129 22.51 8.01 19.64
C GLN A 129 24.00 8.06 20.03
N GLN A 130 24.63 9.22 19.81
CA GLN A 130 26.06 9.48 20.11
C GLN A 130 27.04 8.64 19.25
N ARG A 131 26.58 8.11 18.12
CA ARG A 131 27.43 7.40 17.15
C ARG A 131 27.16 7.90 15.74
N THR A 132 28.22 8.13 15.00
CA THR A 132 28.17 8.55 13.59
C THR A 132 27.88 7.35 12.69
N LEU A 133 26.72 7.30 12.06
CA LEU A 133 26.37 6.22 11.15
C LEU A 133 27.22 6.28 9.88
N LYS A 134 27.60 5.12 9.36
CA LYS A 134 28.28 5.01 8.06
C LYS A 134 27.39 4.28 7.08
N VAL A 135 26.90 5.00 6.07
CA VAL A 135 26.02 4.44 5.04
C VAL A 135 26.78 4.38 3.73
N ARG A 136 26.79 3.21 3.11
CA ARG A 136 27.48 2.97 1.83
C ARG A 136 26.63 2.08 0.95
N GLU A 137 26.89 2.12 -0.35
CA GLU A 137 26.36 1.11 -1.26
C GLU A 137 26.92 -0.27 -0.85
N ALA A 138 26.03 -1.23 -0.60
CA ALA A 138 26.47 -2.59 -0.32
C ALA A 138 26.88 -3.24 -1.63
N LYS A 139 28.04 -3.92 -1.63
CA LYS A 139 28.33 -4.89 -2.68
C LYS A 139 27.32 -6.03 -2.50
N GLN A 140 26.31 -6.10 -3.36
CA GLN A 140 25.48 -7.29 -3.45
C GLN A 140 26.42 -8.46 -3.71
N LYS A 141 26.54 -9.35 -2.74
CA LYS A 141 27.02 -10.69 -3.02
C LYS A 141 25.87 -11.31 -3.79
N SER A 142 25.97 -11.34 -5.12
CA SER A 142 25.02 -12.07 -5.93
C SER A 142 25.14 -13.52 -5.48
N ASP A 143 24.12 -14.02 -4.79
CA ASP A 143 23.93 -15.44 -4.63
C ASP A 143 23.41 -15.94 -5.98
N ASP A 144 24.29 -15.98 -6.98
CA ASP A 144 24.11 -16.65 -8.28
C ASP A 144 24.23 -18.18 -8.08
N ASN A 145 23.59 -18.72 -7.04
CA ASN A 145 23.49 -20.15 -6.84
C ASN A 145 22.00 -20.50 -6.87
N GLU A 146 21.62 -21.17 -7.96
CA GLU A 146 20.51 -22.13 -8.08
C GLU A 146 19.47 -21.84 -9.19
N SER A 147 19.92 -21.87 -10.45
CA SER A 147 19.08 -22.32 -11.58
C SER A 147 19.92 -22.93 -12.70
N SER A 148 20.85 -23.83 -12.34
CA SER A 148 21.58 -24.69 -13.28
C SER A 148 21.83 -26.06 -12.64
N PHE A 149 20.78 -26.66 -12.07
CA PHE A 149 20.78 -28.10 -11.78
C PHE A 149 20.28 -28.82 -13.03
N SER A 150 21.24 -29.19 -13.87
CA SER A 150 21.25 -30.36 -14.77
C SER A 150 19.91 -30.85 -15.31
N SER A 151 19.53 -30.38 -16.49
CA SER A 151 18.81 -31.22 -17.46
C SER A 151 19.83 -31.84 -18.40
N GLU A 152 20.37 -33.03 -18.07
CA GLU A 152 21.01 -33.90 -19.06
C GLU A 152 20.87 -35.40 -18.69
N THR A 153 20.00 -36.06 -19.44
CA THR A 153 20.06 -37.42 -20.03
C THR A 153 20.26 -38.65 -19.15
N THR A 154 19.25 -39.52 -19.12
CA THR A 154 19.45 -40.98 -19.26
C THR A 154 18.29 -41.56 -20.07
N ASP A 155 18.55 -41.71 -21.36
CA ASP A 155 18.00 -42.77 -22.20
C ASP A 155 18.51 -44.12 -21.66
N GLN A 156 17.62 -45.08 -21.34
CA GLN A 156 17.79 -46.54 -21.45
C GLN A 156 16.81 -47.35 -20.57
N SER A 157 16.33 -48.47 -21.15
CA SER A 157 15.48 -49.55 -20.63
C SER A 157 13.96 -49.29 -20.76
N VAL A 158 13.16 -50.05 -21.51
CA VAL A 158 13.27 -51.37 -22.18
C VAL A 158 12.41 -51.34 -23.44
#